data_AF-A0A9E4ZGN9-F1
#
_entry.id   AF-A0A9E4ZGN9-F1
#
_cell.length_a   1.000
_cell.length_b   1.000
_cell.length_c   1.000
_cell.angle_alpha   90.00
_cell.angle_beta   90.00
_cell.angle_gamma   90.00
#
_symmetry.space_group_name_H-M   'P 1'
#
loop_
_entity.id
_entity.type
_entity.pdbx_description
1 polymer ?
#
loop_
_entity_poly.entity_id
_entity_poly.type
_entity_poly.pdbx_seq_one_letter_code
_entity_poly.pdbx_strand_id
1 'polypeptide(L)'
;KSYNIQTLKDPFGSTLEENYEFIVVPPETHPLALKINEIRKGTLRPEIKIVNINYVMTDDDAPRSSTRIGQGEIDVHGHLKRSQGKSE
;
A
#
# COMPACT_ATOMS: atom_id res chain seq x y z
N LYS A 1 8.30 -19.75 -4.10
CA LYS A 1 7.26 -18.81 -4.61
C LYS A 1 7.96 -17.81 -5.51
N SER A 2 7.51 -17.64 -6.76
CA SER A 2 7.96 -16.56 -7.65
C SER A 2 7.11 -15.32 -7.39
N TYR A 3 7.74 -14.15 -7.34
CA TYR A 3 7.06 -12.86 -7.25
C TYR A 3 7.50 -11.96 -8.41
N ASN A 4 6.61 -11.08 -8.85
CA ASN A 4 6.89 -10.05 -9.82
C ASN A 4 6.78 -8.70 -9.11
N ILE A 5 7.84 -7.89 -9.17
CA ILE A 5 7.88 -6.55 -8.58
C ILE A 5 7.86 -5.56 -9.73
N GLN A 6 6.93 -4.62 -9.67
CA GLN A 6 6.82 -3.55 -10.65
C GLN A 6 6.78 -2.19 -9.94
N THR A 7 7.46 -1.22 -10.53
CA THR A 7 7.38 0.17 -10.08
C THR A 7 6.09 0.78 -10.60
N LEU A 8 5.30 1.37 -9.69
CA LEU A 8 4.12 2.15 -10.06
C LEU A 8 4.55 3.51 -10.59
N LYS A 9 4.18 3.83 -11.83
CA LYS A 9 4.47 5.13 -12.47
C LYS A 9 3.36 6.16 -12.21
N ASP A 10 2.18 5.68 -11.83
CA ASP A 10 0.99 6.45 -11.54
C ASP A 10 0.18 5.74 -10.43
N PRO A 11 -0.85 6.38 -9.86
CA PRO A 11 -1.64 5.81 -8.76
C PRO A 11 -2.42 4.53 -9.11
N PHE A 12 -2.65 4.24 -10.39
CA PHE A 12 -3.44 3.10 -10.84
C PHE A 12 -2.56 1.92 -11.24
N GLY A 13 -1.34 2.17 -11.71
CA GLY A 13 -0.44 1.11 -12.18
C GLY A 13 -1.08 0.26 -13.27
N SER A 14 -0.81 -1.05 -13.26
CA SER A 14 -1.36 -2.00 -14.23
C SER A 14 -2.85 -2.30 -14.03
N THR A 15 -3.49 -1.78 -12.97
CA THR A 15 -4.87 -2.16 -12.59
C THR A 15 -5.94 -1.76 -13.61
N LEU A 16 -5.65 -0.85 -14.54
CA LEU A 16 -6.59 -0.46 -15.60
C LEU A 16 -6.42 -1.29 -16.88
N GLU A 17 -5.24 -1.88 -17.09
CA GLU A 17 -4.87 -2.59 -18.32
C GLU A 17 -4.98 -4.10 -18.15
N GLU A 18 -4.52 -4.61 -17.01
CA GLU A 18 -4.53 -6.02 -16.66
C GLU A 18 -5.81 -6.44 -15.92
N ASN A 19 -6.03 -7.75 -15.81
CA ASN A 19 -7.15 -8.31 -15.07
C ASN A 19 -6.64 -8.99 -13.80
N TYR A 20 -7.20 -8.57 -12.66
CA TYR A 20 -6.90 -9.11 -11.35
C TYR A 20 -8.18 -9.58 -10.69
N GLU A 21 -8.09 -10.69 -9.94
CA GLU A 21 -9.21 -11.17 -9.13
C GLU A 21 -9.37 -10.32 -7.86
N PHE A 22 -8.26 -9.89 -7.26
CA PHE A 22 -8.23 -9.18 -5.98
C PHE A 22 -7.22 -8.04 -5.98
N ILE A 23 -7.54 -6.99 -5.22
CA ILE A 23 -6.61 -5.93 -4.82
C ILE A 23 -6.66 -5.79 -3.28
N VAL A 24 -5.49 -5.83 -2.65
CA VAL A 24 -5.36 -5.77 -1.19
C VAL A 24 -4.88 -4.38 -0.80
N VAL A 25 -5.65 -3.68 0.01
CA VAL A 25 -5.40 -2.26 0.34
C VAL A 25 -5.66 -1.96 1.82
N PRO A 26 -4.82 -1.13 2.47
CA PRO A 26 -5.14 -0.52 3.76
C PRO A 26 -6.26 0.54 3.62
N PRO A 27 -6.82 1.04 4.75
CA PRO A 27 -7.90 2.01 4.76
C PRO A 27 -7.56 3.29 4.00
N GLU A 28 -6.32 3.78 4.09
CA GLU A 28 -5.84 4.97 3.37
C GLU A 28 -5.97 4.86 1.85
N THR A 29 -5.71 3.68 1.28
CA THR A 29 -5.75 3.47 -0.18
C THR A 29 -7.06 2.87 -0.67
N HIS A 30 -8.00 2.57 0.23
CA HIS A 30 -9.32 2.04 -0.13
C HIS A 30 -10.12 2.96 -1.08
N PRO A 31 -10.14 4.29 -0.91
CA PRO A 31 -10.83 5.19 -1.85
C PRO A 31 -10.27 5.12 -3.27
N LEU A 32 -8.96 4.88 -3.41
CA LEU A 32 -8.31 4.75 -4.71
C LEU A 32 -8.70 3.42 -5.39
N ALA A 33 -8.80 2.33 -4.63
CA ALA A 33 -9.29 1.05 -5.14
C ALA A 33 -10.74 1.14 -5.65
N LEU A 34 -11.61 1.89 -4.96
CA LEU A 34 -12.96 2.17 -5.44
C LEU A 34 -12.93 2.95 -6.76
N LYS A 35 -12.09 3.98 -6.86
CA LYS A 35 -11.90 4.77 -8.09
C LYS A 35 -11.40 3.92 -9.27
N ILE A 36 -10.52 2.94 -9.01
CA ILE A 36 -10.07 1.98 -10.04
C ILE A 36 -11.27 1.23 -10.62
N ASN A 37 -12.15 0.68 -9.77
CA ASN A 37 -13.33 -0.04 -10.24
C ASN A 37 -14.32 0.85 -11.00
N GLU A 38 -14.50 2.10 -10.57
CA GLU A 38 -15.32 3.07 -11.31
C GLU A 38 -14.79 3.31 -12.74
N ILE A 39 -13.47 3.46 -12.91
CA ILE A 39 -12.84 3.61 -14.22
C ILE A 39 -12.96 2.31 -15.05
N ARG A 40 -12.78 1.15 -14.42
CA ARG A 40 -12.90 -0.17 -15.08
C ARG A 40 -14.32 -0.42 -15.57
N LYS A 41 -15.32 -0.03 -14.79
CA LYS A 41 -16.74 -0.11 -15.16
C LYS A 41 -17.04 0.74 -16.39
N GLY A 42 -16.48 1.95 -16.47
CA GLY A 42 -16.59 2.81 -17.65
C GLY A 42 -15.93 2.25 -18.92
N THR A 43 -15.01 1.29 -18.77
CA THR A 43 -14.28 0.65 -19.89
C THR A 43 -14.74 -0.79 -20.16
N LEU A 44 -15.91 -1.19 -19.63
CA LEU A 44 -16.49 -2.54 -19.76
C LEU A 44 -15.57 -3.67 -19.25
N ARG A 45 -14.69 -3.36 -18.30
CA ARG A 45 -13.81 -4.35 -17.67
C ARG A 45 -14.44 -4.86 -16.37
N PRO A 46 -14.17 -6.13 -16.00
CA PRO A 46 -14.65 -6.67 -14.74
C PRO A 46 -14.02 -5.91 -13.56
N GLU A 47 -14.82 -5.64 -12.54
CA GLU A 47 -14.36 -5.07 -11.27
C GLU A 47 -13.39 -6.03 -10.57
N ILE A 48 -12.43 -5.45 -9.85
CA ILE A 48 -11.48 -6.18 -9.02
C ILE A 48 -12.06 -6.29 -7.60
N LYS A 49 -12.00 -7.47 -6.97
CA LYS A 49 -12.48 -7.60 -5.58
C LYS A 49 -11.53 -6.88 -4.63
N ILE A 50 -12.06 -5.92 -3.89
CA ILE A 50 -11.27 -5.13 -2.94
C ILE A 50 -11.24 -5.84 -1.59
N VAL A 51 -10.04 -6.17 -1.12
CA VAL A 51 -9.79 -6.73 0.22
C VAL A 51 -9.19 -5.64 1.08
N ASN A 52 -9.97 -5.12 2.03
CA ASN A 52 -9.50 -4.13 2.99
C ASN A 52 -8.80 -4.82 4.16
N ILE A 53 -7.57 -4.41 4.45
CA ILE A 53 -6.78 -4.92 5.58
C ILE A 53 -6.63 -3.84 6.64
N ASN A 54 -6.71 -4.21 7.92
CA ASN A 54 -6.49 -3.27 9.02
C ASN A 54 -5.01 -2.83 9.09
N TYR A 55 -4.77 -1.65 9.65
CA TYR A 55 -3.41 -1.22 9.98
C TYR A 55 -2.78 -2.18 10.98
N VAL A 56 -1.52 -2.52 10.73
CA VAL A 56 -0.65 -3.12 11.73
C VAL A 56 0.01 -1.96 12.47
N MET A 57 -0.21 -1.86 13.78
CA MET A 57 0.40 -0.82 14.60
C MET A 57 1.87 -1.13 14.90
N THR A 58 2.67 -0.08 15.07
CA THR A 58 4.06 -0.14 15.53
C THR A 58 4.17 0.14 17.02
N ASP A 59 5.37 -0.01 17.59
CA ASP A 59 5.63 0.13 19.04
C ASP A 59 5.22 1.51 19.62
N ASP A 60 5.07 2.52 18.77
CA ASP A 60 4.67 3.89 19.09
C ASP A 60 3.18 4.18 18.85
N ASP A 61 2.36 3.13 18.68
CA ASP A 61 0.90 3.23 18.45
C ASP A 61 0.53 3.99 17.17
N ALA A 62 1.50 4.14 16.25
CA ALA A 62 1.29 4.66 14.91
C ALA A 62 1.15 3.50 13.90
N PRO A 63 0.50 3.70 12.75
CA PRO A 63 0.45 2.68 11.71
C PRO A 63 1.83 2.38 11.12
N ARG A 64 2.08 1.09 10.86
CA ARG A 64 3.23 0.66 10.09
C ARG A 64 3.14 1.19 8.66
N SER A 65 4.19 1.87 8.21
CA SER A 65 4.25 2.50 6.88
C SER A 65 5.60 2.23 6.21
N SER A 66 5.57 1.89 4.91
CA SER A 66 6.79 1.70 4.11
C SER A 66 7.63 2.97 4.02
N THR A 67 6.99 4.14 4.04
CA THR A 67 7.65 5.45 4.07
C THR A 67 8.51 5.58 5.33
N ARG A 68 7.95 5.25 6.50
CA ARG A 68 8.66 5.30 7.78
C ARG A 68 9.81 4.30 7.86
N ILE A 69 9.63 3.12 7.25
CA ILE A 69 10.71 2.12 7.10
C ILE A 69 11.84 2.68 6.22
N GLY A 70 11.49 3.30 5.09
CA GLY A 70 12.45 3.92 4.16
C GLY A 70 13.19 5.11 4.76
N GLN A 71 12.54 5.88 5.62
CA GLN A 71 13.12 6.99 6.39
C GLN A 71 13.94 6.53 7.60
N GLY A 72 13.87 5.23 7.94
CA GLY A 72 14.60 4.66 9.06
C GLY A 72 14.03 5.02 10.43
N GLU A 73 12.77 5.49 10.51
CA GLU A 73 12.07 5.74 11.78
C GLU A 73 11.71 4.43 12.48
N ILE A 74 11.31 3.43 11.69
CA ILE A 74 10.98 2.09 12.14
C ILE A 74 11.73 1.05 11.30
N ASP A 75 11.94 -0.14 11.85
CA ASP A 75 12.49 -1.26 11.09
C ASP A 75 11.40 -2.09 10.36
N VAL A 76 11.83 -3.14 9.66
CA VAL A 76 10.94 -4.06 8.93
C VAL A 76 10.06 -4.93 9.85
N HIS A 77 10.21 -4.83 11.17
CA HIS A 77 9.35 -5.50 12.14
C HIS A 77 8.38 -4.51 12.80
N GLY A 78 8.59 -3.20 12.63
CA GLY A 78 7.78 -2.16 13.25
C GLY A 78 8.38 -1.61 14.53
N HIS A 79 9.63 -1.95 14.85
CA HIS A 79 10.34 -1.41 16.00
C HIS A 79 10.88 -0.03 15.69
N LEU A 80 10.70 0.91 16.63
CA LEU A 80 11.31 2.23 16.54
C LEU A 80 12.83 2.10 16.48
N LYS A 81 13.42 2.62 15.42
CA LYS A 81 14.85 2.90 15.41
C LYS A 81 15.05 4.16 16.24
N ARG A 82 15.52 3.98 17.48
CA ARG A 82 15.95 5.10 18.32
C ARG A 82 16.85 5.99 17.47
N SER A 83 16.41 7.23 17.25
CA SER A 83 17.29 8.26 16.74
C SER A 83 18.50 8.30 17.67
N GLN A 84 19.67 7.95 17.15
CA GLN A 84 20.91 8.44 17.73
C GLN A 84 20.74 9.95 17.75
N GLY A 85 20.75 10.53 18.96
CA GLY A 85 20.48 11.93 19.16
C GLY A 85 21.34 12.78 18.24
N LYS A 86 20.81 13.95 17.87
CA LYS A 86 21.65 15.09 17.51
C LYS A 86 22.70 15.25 18.60
N SER A 87 23.93 14.80 18.36
CA SER A 87 25.10 15.31 19.05
C SER A 87 25.42 16.66 18.41
N GLU A 88 25.57 17.65 19.28
CA GLU A 88 25.89 19.06 19.04
C GLU A 88 27.05 19.30 18.07
#